data_AF-J5KMW7-F1
#
_entry.id   AF-J5KMW7-F1
#
_cell.length_a   1.000
_cell.length_b   1.000
_cell.length_c   1.000
_cell.angle_alpha   90.00
_cell.angle_beta   90.00
_cell.angle_gamma   90.00
#
_symmetry.space_group_name_H-M   'P 1'
#
loop_
_entity.id
_entity.type
_entity.pdbx_description
1 polymer ?
#
loop_
_entity_poly.entity_id
_entity_poly.type
_entity_poly.pdbx_seq_one_letter_code
_entity_poly.pdbx_strand_id
1 'polypeptide(L)'
;MIQVFKLTKRHMDDNDKLPRELKEIKIFSTCVGHGVGTIDFSEKVLEIDDAEFERILQNSGEYVKFKIGNLSKYFEVEIFAEHIAKLLPELCECKLKEVLMNLREGYLVLRKDF
;
A
#
# COMPACT_ATOMS: atom_id res chain seq x y z
N MET A 1 -3.50 3.79 -15.29
CA MET A 1 -3.59 4.60 -14.05
C MET A 1 -3.07 3.77 -12.89
N ILE A 2 -2.25 4.35 -12.02
CA ILE A 2 -1.66 3.67 -10.86
C ILE A 2 -2.33 4.16 -9.59
N GLN A 3 -2.89 3.23 -8.81
CA GLN A 3 -3.47 3.51 -7.50
C GLN A 3 -2.49 3.09 -6.40
N VAL A 4 -2.31 3.95 -5.41
CA VAL A 4 -1.45 3.68 -4.26
C VAL A 4 -2.33 3.49 -3.03
N PHE A 5 -2.27 2.30 -2.47
CA PHE A 5 -2.97 1.93 -1.26
C PHE A 5 -2.00 1.90 -0.09
N LYS A 6 -2.44 2.41 1.05
CA LYS A 6 -1.74 2.29 2.32
C LYS A 6 -2.44 1.24 3.15
N LEU A 7 -1.67 0.23 3.56
CA LEU A 7 -2.16 -0.83 4.44
C LEU A 7 -1.60 -0.61 5.83
N THR A 8 -2.33 0.17 6.63
CA THR A 8 -2.01 0.47 8.03
C THR A 8 -2.79 -0.44 8.97
N LYS A 9 -2.12 -1.51 9.40
CA LYS A 9 -2.33 -2.26 10.65
C LYS A 9 -3.67 -2.99 10.89
N ARG A 10 -3.49 -4.12 11.57
CA ARG A 10 -4.44 -5.08 12.11
C ARG A 10 -5.03 -4.53 13.42
N HIS A 11 -6.32 -4.24 13.47
CA HIS A 11 -7.03 -4.00 14.74
C HIS A 11 -8.40 -4.67 14.69
N MET A 12 -8.58 -5.65 15.58
CA MET A 12 -9.88 -5.88 16.21
C MET A 12 -9.77 -5.29 17.61
N ASP A 13 -10.11 -4.02 17.80
CA ASP A 13 -10.51 -3.63 19.15
C ASP A 13 -11.80 -4.39 19.48
N ASP A 14 -11.90 -4.89 20.70
CA ASP A 14 -13.17 -5.38 21.23
C ASP A 14 -14.09 -4.19 21.46
N ASN A 15 -15.09 -4.09 20.61
CA ASN A 15 -16.17 -3.12 20.76
C ASN A 15 -17.40 -3.88 21.26
N ASP A 16 -17.59 -3.90 22.58
CA ASP A 16 -18.73 -4.55 23.21
C ASP A 16 -20.08 -3.98 22.73
N LYS A 17 -20.08 -2.72 22.28
CA LYS A 17 -21.25 -1.97 21.83
C LYS A 17 -21.55 -2.11 20.33
N LEU A 18 -20.79 -2.92 19.59
CA LEU A 18 -21.02 -3.09 18.16
C LEU A 18 -22.39 -3.76 17.90
N PRO A 19 -23.24 -3.20 17.02
CA PRO A 19 -24.49 -3.84 16.59
C PRO A 19 -24.26 -5.27 16.09
N ARG A 20 -25.25 -6.15 16.29
CA ARG A 20 -25.13 -7.59 16.01
C ARG A 20 -24.68 -7.88 14.57
N GLU A 21 -25.27 -7.20 13.59
CA GLU A 21 -24.95 -7.39 12.16
C GLU A 21 -23.48 -7.12 11.86
N LEU A 22 -22.91 -6.06 12.46
CA LEU A 22 -21.50 -5.72 12.30
C LEU A 22 -20.58 -6.70 13.05
N LYS A 23 -21.03 -7.31 14.15
CA LYS A 23 -20.29 -8.38 14.85
C LYS A 23 -20.19 -9.64 14.00
N GLU A 24 -21.28 -10.02 13.32
CA GLU A 24 -21.31 -11.20 12.45
C GLU A 24 -20.39 -11.00 11.22
N ILE A 25 -20.36 -9.79 10.63
CA ILE A 25 -19.40 -9.43 9.58
C ILE A 25 -17.96 -9.49 10.11
N LYS A 26 -17.69 -8.94 11.30
CA LYS A 26 -16.37 -8.99 11.97
C LYS A 26 -15.90 -10.44 12.18
N ILE A 27 -16.77 -11.33 12.63
CA ILE A 27 -16.47 -12.77 12.82
C ILE A 27 -16.19 -13.43 11.46
N PHE A 28 -17.08 -13.25 10.48
CA PHE A 28 -16.90 -13.82 9.16
C PHE A 28 -15.56 -13.39 8.52
N SER A 29 -15.27 -12.09 8.51
CA SER A 29 -14.05 -11.54 7.93
C SER A 29 -12.76 -12.03 8.59
N THR A 30 -12.82 -12.52 9.83
CA THR A 30 -11.65 -13.03 10.57
C THR A 30 -11.55 -14.54 10.65
N CYS A 31 -12.63 -15.25 10.35
CA CYS A 31 -12.61 -16.70 10.16
C CYS A 31 -12.21 -17.10 8.73
N VAL A 32 -12.33 -16.20 7.74
CA VAL A 32 -12.07 -16.48 6.32
C VAL A 32 -10.82 -15.72 5.85
N GLY A 33 -9.62 -16.18 6.23
CA GLY A 33 -8.35 -15.57 5.79
C GLY A 33 -7.10 -16.19 6.40
N HIS A 34 -5.94 -15.99 5.76
CA HIS A 34 -4.61 -16.37 6.29
C HIS A 34 -4.21 -15.40 7.41
N GLY A 35 -4.81 -15.56 8.58
CA GLY A 35 -4.60 -14.70 9.75
C GLY A 35 -5.87 -14.58 10.57
N VAL A 36 -6.18 -15.61 11.37
CA VAL A 36 -7.33 -15.61 12.27
C VAL A 36 -7.25 -14.38 13.19
N GLY A 37 -8.31 -13.56 13.22
CA GLY A 37 -8.43 -12.39 14.11
C GLY A 37 -7.85 -11.08 13.56
N THR A 38 -7.49 -11.01 12.27
CA THR A 38 -6.93 -9.80 11.65
C THR A 38 -7.83 -9.26 10.55
N ILE A 39 -8.13 -7.95 10.60
CA ILE A 39 -8.70 -7.21 9.47
C ILE A 39 -7.66 -6.18 9.03
N ASP A 40 -7.22 -6.27 7.77
CA ASP A 40 -6.32 -5.29 7.16
C ASP A 40 -7.15 -4.20 6.48
N PHE A 41 -6.92 -2.94 6.85
CA PHE A 41 -7.55 -1.80 6.19
C PHE A 41 -6.64 -1.28 5.08
N SER A 42 -7.16 -1.27 3.85
CA SER A 42 -6.50 -0.72 2.67
C SER A 42 -7.16 0.60 2.30
N GLU A 43 -6.43 1.70 2.43
CA GLU A 43 -6.90 3.04 2.10
C GLU A 43 -6.21 3.53 0.83
N LYS A 44 -6.96 4.01 -0.17
CA LYS A 44 -6.36 4.68 -1.33
C LYS A 44 -5.85 6.05 -0.91
N VAL A 45 -4.53 6.25 -0.94
CA VAL A 45 -3.89 7.49 -0.47
C VAL A 45 -3.35 8.37 -1.59
N LEU A 46 -3.13 7.79 -2.77
CA LEU A 46 -2.63 8.51 -3.94
C LEU A 46 -3.08 7.83 -5.23
N GLU A 47 -3.25 8.64 -6.25
CA GLU A 47 -3.48 8.21 -7.63
C GLU A 47 -2.44 8.89 -8.50
N ILE A 48 -1.79 8.11 -9.37
CA ILE A 48 -0.69 8.54 -10.23
C ILE A 48 -1.07 8.16 -11.66
N ASP A 49 -1.01 9.11 -12.58
CA ASP A 49 -1.21 8.80 -14.00
C ASP A 49 0.02 8.09 -14.60
N ASP A 50 -0.16 7.43 -15.74
CA ASP A 50 0.92 6.65 -16.36
C ASP A 50 2.10 7.53 -16.80
N ALA A 51 1.87 8.79 -17.19
CA ALA A 51 2.93 9.70 -17.63
C ALA A 51 3.77 10.19 -16.45
N GLU A 52 3.14 10.51 -15.32
CA GLU A 52 3.80 10.84 -14.07
C GLU A 52 4.57 9.65 -13.53
N PHE A 53 4.00 8.44 -13.58
CA PHE A 53 4.70 7.23 -13.15
C PHE A 53 5.96 6.97 -13.99
N GLU A 54 5.86 7.13 -15.30
CA GLU A 54 7.01 6.98 -16.19
C GLU A 54 8.08 8.05 -15.92
N ARG A 55 7.66 9.30 -15.66
CA ARG A 55 8.56 10.37 -15.21
C ARG A 55 9.27 10.01 -13.91
N ILE A 56 8.58 9.41 -12.94
CA ILE A 56 9.18 8.95 -11.69
C ILE A 56 10.26 7.91 -11.96
N LEU A 57 9.99 6.91 -12.81
CA LEU A 57 10.97 5.86 -13.15
C LEU A 57 12.20 6.41 -13.87
N GLN A 58 12.02 7.35 -14.79
CA GLN A 58 13.11 7.94 -15.58
C GLN A 58 14.04 8.83 -14.74
N ASN A 59 13.50 9.54 -13.75
CA ASN A 59 14.23 10.50 -12.93
C ASN A 59 14.68 9.95 -11.57
N SER A 60 14.46 8.66 -11.31
CA SER A 60 14.87 7.98 -10.07
C SER A 60 16.03 7.01 -10.30
N GLY A 61 16.66 6.59 -9.20
CA GLY A 61 17.78 5.64 -9.22
C GLY A 61 17.38 4.20 -9.60
N GLU A 62 18.40 3.36 -9.76
CA GLU A 62 18.27 1.98 -10.23
C GLU A 62 17.44 1.10 -9.27
N TYR A 63 17.51 1.33 -7.96
CA TYR A 63 16.71 0.57 -7.01
C TYR A 63 15.22 0.85 -7.15
N VAL A 64 14.84 2.09 -7.46
CA VAL A 64 13.44 2.47 -7.71
C VAL A 64 12.93 1.74 -8.96
N LYS A 65 13.69 1.76 -10.05
CA LYS A 65 13.35 1.04 -11.28
C LYS A 65 13.24 -0.47 -11.04
N PHE A 66 14.16 -1.05 -10.28
CA PHE A 66 14.12 -2.46 -9.90
C PHE A 66 12.85 -2.80 -9.09
N LYS A 67 12.56 -1.99 -8.06
CA LYS A 67 11.51 -2.30 -7.10
C LYS A 67 10.10 -2.05 -7.65
N ILE A 68 9.87 -0.91 -8.32
CA ILE A 68 8.53 -0.51 -8.78
C ILE A 68 8.38 -0.47 -10.30
N GLY A 69 9.46 -0.52 -11.08
CA GLY A 69 9.40 -0.41 -12.55
C GLY A 69 8.71 -1.59 -13.23
N ASN A 70 8.66 -2.76 -12.58
CA ASN A 70 7.94 -3.92 -13.10
C ASN A 70 6.43 -3.93 -12.77
N LEU A 71 5.86 -2.81 -12.28
CA LEU A 71 4.44 -2.72 -11.94
C LEU A 71 3.52 -3.11 -13.09
N SER A 72 3.84 -2.71 -14.33
CA SER A 72 3.05 -3.09 -15.52
C SER A 72 3.08 -4.60 -15.83
N LYS A 73 4.07 -5.34 -15.30
CA LYS A 73 4.19 -6.80 -15.48
C LYS A 73 3.52 -7.57 -14.34
N TYR A 74 3.62 -7.06 -13.11
CA TYR A 74 3.11 -7.75 -11.92
C TYR A 74 1.72 -7.28 -11.49
N PHE A 75 1.19 -6.21 -12.09
CA PHE A 75 -0.09 -5.56 -11.76
C PHE A 75 -0.14 -4.93 -10.36
N GLU A 76 0.63 -5.48 -9.43
CA GLU A 76 0.74 -5.05 -8.05
C GLU A 76 2.19 -5.11 -7.57
N VAL A 77 2.60 -4.11 -6.78
CA VAL A 77 3.92 -4.08 -6.11
C VAL A 77 3.76 -3.63 -4.66
N GLU A 78 4.28 -4.43 -3.74
CA GLU A 78 4.28 -4.13 -2.31
C GLU A 78 5.59 -3.45 -1.85
N ILE A 79 5.44 -2.37 -1.10
CA ILE A 79 6.52 -1.58 -0.51
C ILE A 79 6.42 -1.62 1.02
N PHE A 80 7.06 -2.62 1.60
CA PHE A 80 7.29 -2.73 3.05
C PHE A 80 8.29 -1.70 3.56
N ALA A 81 8.25 -1.40 4.86
CA ALA A 81 9.13 -0.44 5.54
C ALA A 81 10.63 -0.66 5.26
N GLU A 82 11.07 -1.92 5.16
CA GLU A 82 12.45 -2.30 4.83
C GLU A 82 12.92 -1.81 3.46
N HIS A 83 11.99 -1.70 2.50
CA HIS A 83 12.28 -1.18 1.16
C HIS A 83 12.39 0.35 1.16
N ILE A 84 11.70 1.04 2.06
CA ILE A 84 11.60 2.51 2.10
C ILE A 84 12.96 3.14 2.33
N ALA A 85 13.77 2.57 3.22
CA ALA A 85 15.12 3.05 3.52
C ALA A 85 16.03 3.11 2.26
N LYS A 86 15.83 2.20 1.30
CA LYS A 86 16.55 2.17 0.02
C LYS A 86 15.85 2.96 -1.09
N LEU A 87 14.52 3.04 -1.05
CA LEU A 87 13.73 3.79 -2.04
C LEU A 87 13.87 5.30 -1.87
N LEU A 88 13.79 5.82 -0.64
CA LEU A 88 13.73 7.28 -0.39
C LEU A 88 14.94 8.06 -0.94
N PRO A 89 16.20 7.58 -0.80
CA PRO A 89 17.35 8.31 -1.34
C PRO A 89 17.37 8.35 -2.87
N GLU A 90 16.81 7.34 -3.52
CA GLU A 90 16.84 7.18 -4.99
C GLU A 90 15.58 7.71 -5.68
N LEU A 91 14.50 7.95 -4.95
CA LEU A 91 13.27 8.55 -5.45
C LEU A 91 13.46 10.02 -5.78
N CYS A 92 13.06 10.41 -7.00
CA CYS A 92 12.91 11.80 -7.35
C CYS A 92 11.83 12.48 -6.49
N GLU A 93 11.86 13.82 -6.43
CA GLU A 93 10.82 14.59 -5.74
C GLU A 93 9.46 14.37 -6.41
N CYS A 94 8.52 13.78 -5.68
CA CYS A 94 7.17 13.45 -6.14
C CYS A 94 6.25 13.15 -4.95
N LYS A 95 4.93 13.17 -5.19
CA LYS A 95 3.93 12.83 -4.16
C LYS A 95 4.11 11.45 -3.55
N LEU A 96 4.59 10.47 -4.34
CA LEU A 96 4.87 9.12 -3.84
C LEU A 96 5.98 9.15 -2.77
N LYS A 97 7.01 9.99 -2.95
CA LYS A 97 8.08 10.18 -1.97
C LYS A 97 7.53 10.78 -0.67
N GLU A 98 6.66 11.78 -0.77
CA GLU A 98 6.00 12.38 0.41
C GLU A 98 5.16 11.34 1.17
N VAL A 99 4.40 10.49 0.48
CA VAL A 99 3.61 9.42 1.11
C VAL A 99 4.53 8.42 1.83
N LEU A 100 5.63 8.01 1.18
CA LEU A 100 6.60 7.08 1.76
C LEU A 100 7.33 7.66 2.98
N MET A 101 7.70 8.94 2.95
CA MET A 101 8.33 9.62 4.09
C MET A 101 7.41 9.69 5.32
N ASN A 102 6.10 9.75 5.09
CA ASN A 102 5.09 9.82 6.15
C ASN A 102 4.54 8.44 6.57
N LEU A 103 5.05 7.35 5.99
CA LEU A 103 4.62 6.00 6.35
C LEU A 103 5.28 5.57 7.68
N ARG A 104 4.57 5.81 8.79
CA ARG A 104 5.02 5.40 10.14
C ARG A 104 4.85 3.91 10.42
N GLU A 105 3.89 3.29 9.75
CA GLU A 105 3.50 1.89 9.96
C GLU A 105 2.86 1.32 8.70
N GLY A 106 2.95 -0.01 8.53
CA GLY A 106 2.32 -0.75 7.46
C GLY A 106 3.20 -0.88 6.22
N TYR A 107 2.54 -1.06 5.08
CA TYR A 107 3.18 -1.09 3.76
C TYR A 107 2.31 -0.38 2.74
N LEU A 108 2.90 0.05 1.63
CA LEU A 108 2.15 0.54 0.47
C LEU A 108 1.98 -0.57 -0.56
N VAL A 109 0.88 -0.52 -1.29
CA VAL A 109 0.61 -1.36 -2.44
C VAL A 109 0.35 -0.45 -3.63
N LEU A 110 1.18 -0.55 -4.66
CA LEU A 110 0.93 0.10 -5.94
C LEU A 110 0.16 -0.89 -6.81
N ARG A 111 -0.96 -0.46 -7.38
CA ARG A 111 -1.79 -1.25 -8.31
C ARG A 111 -1.91 -0.53 -9.63
N LYS A 112 -1.81 -1.27 -10.73
CA LYS A 112 -2.10 -0.74 -12.06
C LYS A 112 -3.35 -1.41 -12.62
N ASP A 113 -4.37 -0.60 -12.82
CA ASP A 113 -5.58 -1.01 -13.55
C ASP A 113 -5.36 -0.85 -15.06
N PHE A 114 -5.90 -1.79 -15.84
CA PHE A 114 -5.87 -1.82 -17.31
C PHE A 114 -7.26 -1.56 -17.90
#